data_AF-A0A973FG61-F1
#
_entry.id   AF-A0A973FG61-F1
#
_cell.length_a   1.000
_cell.length_b   1.000
_cell.length_c   1.000
_cell.angle_alpha   90.00
_cell.angle_beta   90.00
_cell.angle_gamma   90.00
#
_symmetry.space_group_name_H-M   'P 1'
#
loop_
_entity.id
_entity.type
_entity.pdbx_description
1 polymer ?
#
loop_
_entity_poly.entity_id
_entity_poly.type
_entity_poly.pdbx_seq_one_letter_code
_entity_poly.pdbx_strand_id
1 'polypeptide(L)'
;MNTKDAYKQKLEAELELARAKVSEFKAKARSFSADNRIESAKHLEELERGVETAKSKLKELGEAGEDGWEKIKDGVEHAMNALHKVISDVGEKFKGR
;
A
#
# COMPACT_ATOMS: atom_id res chain seq x y z
N MET A 1 -2.92 -25.70 4.15
CA MET A 1 -2.92 -24.23 4.13
C MET A 1 -3.80 -23.78 5.27
N ASN A 2 -3.23 -23.15 6.30
CA ASN A 2 -4.02 -22.68 7.43
C ASN A 2 -4.65 -21.31 7.10
N THR A 3 -5.65 -20.89 7.86
CA THR A 3 -6.34 -19.61 7.75
C THR A 3 -5.35 -18.43 7.73
N LYS A 4 -4.32 -18.48 8.58
CA LYS A 4 -3.25 -17.48 8.62
C LYS A 4 -2.47 -17.40 7.29
N ASP A 5 -2.08 -18.53 6.70
CA ASP A 5 -1.32 -18.55 5.45
C ASP A 5 -2.13 -18.00 4.29
N ALA A 6 -3.41 -18.41 4.19
CA ALA A 6 -4.33 -17.90 3.16
C ALA A 6 -4.52 -16.39 3.29
N TYR A 7 -4.67 -15.94 4.53
CA TYR A 7 -4.82 -14.53 4.84
C TYR A 7 -3.56 -13.72 4.50
N LYS A 8 -2.37 -14.23 4.87
CA LYS A 8 -1.09 -13.62 4.52
C LYS A 8 -0.91 -13.51 3.01
N GLN A 9 -1.15 -14.59 2.26
CA GLN A 9 -1.01 -14.59 0.79
C GLN A 9 -1.94 -13.57 0.12
N LYS A 10 -3.17 -13.43 0.61
CA LYS A 10 -4.10 -12.39 0.12
C LYS A 10 -3.50 -11.00 0.28
N LEU A 11 -2.98 -10.69 1.47
CA LEU A 11 -2.40 -9.37 1.76
C LEU A 11 -1.09 -9.13 1.01
N GLU A 12 -0.28 -10.17 0.78
CA GLU A 12 0.91 -10.08 -0.07
C GLU A 12 0.53 -9.71 -1.51
N ALA A 13 -0.52 -10.32 -2.07
CA ALA A 13 -1.02 -9.97 -3.39
C ALA A 13 -1.55 -8.53 -3.46
N GLU A 14 -2.29 -8.08 -2.44
CA GLU A 14 -2.75 -6.69 -2.37
C GLU A 14 -1.59 -5.69 -2.29
N LEU A 15 -0.54 -6.01 -1.52
CA LEU A 15 0.66 -5.19 -1.40
C LEU A 15 1.44 -5.11 -2.72
N GLU A 16 1.54 -6.21 -3.46
CA GLU A 16 2.16 -6.23 -4.80
C GLU A 16 1.37 -5.37 -5.79
N LEU A 17 0.04 -5.47 -5.78
CA LEU A 17 -0.83 -4.60 -6.60
C LEU A 17 -0.65 -3.11 -6.23
N ALA A 18 -0.54 -2.81 -4.93
CA ALA A 18 -0.26 -1.46 -4.46
C ALA A 18 1.08 -0.93 -4.99
N ARG A 19 2.15 -1.72 -4.90
CA ARG A 19 3.48 -1.36 -5.43
C ARG A 19 3.46 -1.10 -6.93
N ALA A 20 2.71 -1.92 -7.68
CA ALA A 20 2.54 -1.73 -9.11
C ALA A 20 1.89 -0.37 -9.43
N LYS A 21 0.80 -0.03 -8.72
CA LYS A 21 0.12 1.28 -8.87
C LYS A 21 1.01 2.46 -8.50
N VAL A 22 1.80 2.35 -7.42
CA VAL A 22 2.76 3.40 -7.05
C VAL A 22 3.80 3.61 -8.16
N SER A 23 4.28 2.52 -8.76
CA SER A 23 5.23 2.58 -9.88
C SER A 23 4.61 3.21 -11.13
N GLU A 24 3.36 2.89 -11.42
CA GLU A 24 2.57 3.52 -12.49
C GLU A 24 2.42 5.03 -12.27
N PHE A 25 2.00 5.44 -11.07
CA PHE A 25 1.85 6.86 -10.73
C PHE A 25 3.19 7.60 -10.78
N LYS A 26 4.30 6.98 -10.35
CA LYS A 26 5.64 7.54 -10.53
C LYS A 26 5.99 7.78 -11.98
N ALA A 27 5.67 6.83 -12.86
CA ALA A 27 5.92 6.97 -14.28
C ALA A 27 5.06 8.10 -14.87
N LYS A 28 3.76 8.13 -14.56
CA LYS A 28 2.83 9.17 -15.02
C LYS A 28 3.21 10.58 -14.53
N ALA A 29 3.69 10.70 -13.29
CA ALA A 29 4.15 11.98 -12.76
C ALA A 29 5.35 12.58 -13.50
N ARG A 30 6.15 11.76 -14.21
CA ARG A 30 7.29 12.24 -15.02
C ARG A 30 6.85 12.97 -16.28
N SER A 31 5.65 12.70 -16.80
CA SER A 31 5.10 13.39 -17.98
C SER A 31 4.31 14.65 -17.62
N PHE A 32 4.12 14.96 -16.34
CA PHE A 32 3.43 16.17 -15.91
C PHE A 32 4.31 17.42 -15.99
N SER A 33 3.67 18.59 -16.02
CA SER A 33 4.35 19.89 -15.89
C SER A 33 5.14 19.97 -14.58
N ALA A 34 6.12 20.88 -14.51
CA ALA A 34 7.00 21.03 -13.35
C ALA A 34 6.21 21.24 -12.04
N ASP A 35 5.19 22.10 -12.04
CA ASP A 35 4.34 22.36 -10.87
C ASP A 35 3.56 21.12 -10.44
N ASN A 36 2.92 20.43 -11.39
CA ASN A 36 2.17 19.21 -11.12
C ASN A 36 3.08 18.07 -10.65
N ARG A 37 4.34 18.03 -11.10
CA ARG A 37 5.33 17.05 -10.67
C ARG A 37 5.74 17.26 -9.21
N ILE A 38 5.88 18.51 -8.75
CA ILE A 38 6.17 18.82 -7.34
C ILE A 38 5.01 18.37 -6.44
N GLU A 39 3.77 18.66 -6.84
CA GLU A 39 2.59 18.23 -6.07
C GLU A 39 2.46 16.70 -6.06
N SER A 40 2.65 16.06 -7.22
CA SER A 40 2.61 14.60 -7.35
C SER A 40 3.71 13.92 -6.54
N ALA A 41 4.89 14.51 -6.40
CA ALA A 41 5.97 13.97 -5.59
C ALA A 41 5.58 13.83 -4.12
N LYS A 42 4.87 14.81 -3.55
CA LYS A 42 4.37 14.73 -2.17
C LYS A 42 3.41 13.56 -1.96
N HIS A 43 2.49 13.37 -2.90
CA HIS A 43 1.52 12.28 -2.87
C HIS A 43 2.16 10.90 -3.09
N LEU A 44 3.17 10.83 -3.97
CA LEU A 44 3.95 9.61 -4.19
C LEU A 44 4.77 9.21 -2.96
N GLU A 45 5.32 10.18 -2.23
CA GLU A 45 6.03 9.93 -0.97
C GLU A 45 5.11 9.37 0.12
N GLU A 46 3.89 9.90 0.22
CA GLU A 46 2.85 9.37 1.12
C GLU A 46 2.47 7.93 0.77
N LEU A 47 2.32 7.63 -0.52
CA LEU A 47 2.08 6.28 -1.01
C LEU A 47 3.20 5.31 -0.68
N GLU A 48 4.46 5.71 -0.89
CA GLU A 48 5.62 4.90 -0.53
C GLU A 48 5.67 4.58 0.96
N ARG A 49 5.42 5.58 1.81
CA ARG A 49 5.31 5.36 3.27
C ARG A 49 4.20 4.39 3.62
N GLY A 50 3.05 4.48 2.95
CA GLY A 50 1.94 3.54 3.14
C GLY A 50 2.33 2.11 2.77
N VAL A 51 3.01 1.92 1.63
CA VAL A 51 3.50 0.61 1.18
C VAL A 51 4.50 0.01 2.17
N GLU A 52 5.47 0.79 2.65
CA GLU A 52 6.46 0.28 3.61
C GLU A 52 5.84 -0.02 4.98
N THR A 53 4.86 0.77 5.42
CA THR A 53 4.09 0.49 6.65
C THR A 53 3.32 -0.82 6.54
N ALA A 54 2.58 -0.99 5.43
CA ALA A 54 1.82 -2.20 5.13
C ALA A 54 2.73 -3.44 5.04
N LYS A 55 3.88 -3.30 4.39
CA LYS A 55 4.92 -4.33 4.30
C LYS A 55 5.47 -4.72 5.67
N SER A 56 5.76 -3.75 6.53
CA SER A 56 6.23 -4.01 7.90
C SER A 56 5.19 -4.78 8.70
N LYS A 57 3.92 -4.35 8.65
CA LYS A 57 2.81 -5.03 9.32
C LYS A 57 2.61 -6.46 8.82
N LEU A 58 2.71 -6.66 7.51
CA LEU A 58 2.61 -7.99 6.91
C LEU A 58 3.77 -8.91 7.30
N LYS A 59 4.97 -8.35 7.50
CA LYS A 59 6.11 -9.08 8.04
C LYS A 59 5.86 -9.50 9.51
N GLU A 60 5.39 -8.58 10.34
CA GLU A 60 4.97 -8.88 11.73
C GLU A 60 3.92 -10.02 11.76
N LEU A 61 2.97 -10.00 10.82
CA LEU A 61 1.97 -11.07 10.66
C LEU A 61 2.61 -12.42 10.31
N GLY A 62 3.60 -12.42 9.43
CA GLY A 62 4.35 -13.62 9.08
C GLY A 62 5.07 -14.23 10.29
N GLU A 63 5.68 -13.39 11.11
CA GLU A 63 6.47 -13.77 12.30
C GLU A 63 5.62 -14.20 13.49
N ALA A 64 4.36 -13.78 13.58
CA ALA A 64 3.47 -14.17 14.68
C ALA A 64 3.13 -15.67 14.67
N GLY A 65 2.96 -16.27 15.85
CA GLY A 65 2.44 -17.64 15.98
C GLY A 65 0.94 -17.75 15.67
N GLU A 66 0.45 -18.99 15.58
CA GLU A 66 -0.98 -19.32 15.39
C GLU A 66 -1.91 -18.71 16.46
N ASP A 67 -1.42 -18.53 17.69
CA ASP A 67 -2.21 -17.93 18.77
C ASP A 67 -2.08 -16.38 18.85
N GLY A 68 -1.16 -15.81 18.08
CA GLY A 68 -0.81 -14.38 18.14
C GLY A 68 -1.27 -13.57 16.94
N TRP A 69 -1.48 -14.20 15.78
CA TRP A 69 -1.77 -13.50 14.54
C TRP A 69 -3.13 -12.77 14.56
N GLU A 70 -4.13 -13.30 15.27
CA GLU A 70 -5.45 -12.66 15.38
C GLU A 70 -5.36 -11.28 16.05
N LYS A 71 -4.45 -11.11 17.03
CA LYS A 71 -4.27 -9.85 17.77
C LYS A 71 -3.63 -8.74 16.94
N ILE A 72 -2.85 -9.11 15.92
CA ILE A 72 -2.17 -8.15 15.05
C ILE A 72 -2.89 -7.98 13.71
N LYS A 73 -3.82 -8.87 13.38
CA LYS A 73 -4.62 -8.85 12.16
C LYS A 73 -5.28 -7.49 11.95
N ASP A 74 -5.96 -6.95 12.95
CA ASP A 74 -6.63 -5.63 12.86
C ASP A 74 -5.66 -4.50 12.49
N GLY A 75 -4.43 -4.54 13.04
CA GLY A 75 -3.40 -3.56 12.71
C GLY A 75 -2.90 -3.67 11.27
N VAL A 76 -2.83 -4.90 10.73
CA VAL A 76 -2.48 -5.15 9.33
C VAL A 76 -3.61 -4.69 8.41
N GLU A 77 -4.87 -5.01 8.73
CA GLU A 77 -6.04 -4.56 7.97
C GLU A 77 -6.15 -3.05 7.95
N HIS A 78 -5.90 -2.40 9.08
CA HIS A 78 -5.91 -0.95 9.14
C HIS A 78 -4.84 -0.33 8.24
N ALA A 79 -3.61 -0.87 8.25
CA ALA A 79 -2.53 -0.40 7.38
C ALA A 79 -2.85 -0.60 5.89
N MET A 80 -3.41 -1.76 5.52
CA MET A 80 -3.79 -2.06 4.13
C MET A 80 -4.95 -1.19 3.66
N ASN A 81 -5.97 -0.97 4.50
CA ASN A 81 -7.09 -0.09 4.19
C ASN A 81 -6.63 1.37 4.02
N ALA A 82 -5.74 1.85 4.90
CA ALA A 82 -5.15 3.17 4.78
C ALA A 82 -4.37 3.31 3.46
N LEU A 83 -3.54 2.33 3.10
CA LEU A 83 -2.83 2.28 1.83
C LEU A 83 -3.78 2.32 0.64
N HIS A 84 -4.85 1.51 0.66
CA HIS A 84 -5.84 1.49 -0.41
C HIS A 84 -6.53 2.85 -0.60
N LYS A 85 -6.84 3.53 0.51
CA LYS A 85 -7.43 4.87 0.48
C LYS A 85 -6.49 5.88 -0.18
N VAL A 86 -5.21 5.92 0.23
CA VAL A 86 -4.23 6.83 -0.38
C VAL A 86 -4.06 6.54 -1.86
N ILE A 87 -4.01 5.27 -2.27
CA ILE A 87 -3.95 4.87 -3.70
C ILE A 87 -5.16 5.38 -4.47
N SER A 88 -6.36 5.26 -3.91
CA SER A 88 -7.58 5.75 -4.54
C SER A 88 -7.55 7.27 -4.68
N ASP A 89 -7.21 7.98 -3.61
CA ASP A 89 -7.15 9.44 -3.58
C ASP A 89 -6.13 10.00 -4.58
N VAL A 90 -4.96 9.36 -4.67
CA VAL A 90 -3.95 9.71 -5.68
C VAL A 90 -4.42 9.36 -7.09
N GLY A 91 -5.05 8.19 -7.27
CA GLY A 91 -5.62 7.79 -8.56
C GLY A 91 -6.63 8.80 -9.11
N GLU A 92 -7.53 9.31 -8.27
CA GLU A 92 -8.50 10.34 -8.65
C GLU A 92 -7.81 11.66 -9.05
N LYS A 93 -6.80 12.10 -8.28
CA LYS A 93 -5.99 13.29 -8.63
C LYS A 93 -5.20 13.13 -9.93
N PHE A 94 -4.81 11.91 -10.27
CA PHE A 94 -4.10 11.60 -11.51
C PHE A 94 -5.05 11.44 -12.70
N LYS A 95 -6.35 11.18 -12.49
CA LYS A 95 -7.37 11.20 -13.57
C LYS A 95 -7.75 12.61 -13.99
N GLY A 96 -7.76 13.56 -13.04
CA GLY A 96 -8.11 14.96 -13.30
C GLY A 96 -7.01 15.81 -13.94
N ARG A 97 -5.87 15.20 -14.33
CA ARG A 97 -4.69 15.85 -14.91
C ARG A 97 -4.38 15.34 -16.30
#